data_AF-A0A7L9BN72-F1
#
_entry.id   AF-A0A7L9BN72-F1
#
_cell.length_a   1.000
_cell.length_b   1.000
_cell.length_c   1.000
_cell.angle_alpha   90.00
_cell.angle_beta   90.00
_cell.angle_gamma   90.00
#
_symmetry.space_group_name_H-M   'P 1'
#
loop_
_entity.id
_entity.type
_entity.pdbx_description
1 polymer ?
#
loop_
_entity_poly.entity_id
_entity_poly.type
_entity_poly.pdbx_seq_one_letter_code
_entity_poly.pdbx_strand_id
1 'polypeptide(L)'
;MAMSTWLVRGVVIAGLVGGAAVLVAGPGRMRMLMNQTRDGINHAIDSNIQDPVLLRAQLRDLESKYAPRIAAVRSDLAQVREQVAQLKREQAVCARVVDLAQADLGTLRGMIARAESVRAVEGGVTTVSLGDAGFATPAVVRINFNSESLSVDQALNKAGRVEQVIGSYEQRSTEIDRDLAVLTQQESRLAELAERLEAERAEFQAQLWQLDHQIDTIARNDRMIELMEKRQRTIDDHSRYSAGSLDHVRGRISEIHARQEARLEGLGKAQAQTTYESKARIEVDASKRSKDRAAEGKTLRPRVIEIGPGDMIVPEATDEKTKSVASR
;
A
#
# COMPACT_ATOMS: atom_id res chain seq x y z
N MET A 1 -53.90 12.18 17.22
CA MET A 1 -52.96 11.15 17.74
C MET A 1 -52.72 10.11 16.65
N ALA A 2 -51.75 10.32 15.75
CA ALA A 2 -51.49 9.42 14.62
C ALA A 2 -50.06 9.57 14.02
N MET A 3 -49.03 9.72 14.86
CA MET A 3 -47.63 9.90 14.41
C MET A 3 -46.61 8.95 15.07
N SER A 4 -47.02 8.07 15.99
CA SER A 4 -46.09 7.20 16.74
C SER A 4 -45.82 5.83 16.11
N THR A 5 -46.56 5.42 15.08
CA THR A 5 -46.47 4.06 14.50
C THR A 5 -45.49 3.92 13.32
N TRP A 6 -45.02 5.03 12.73
CA TRP A 6 -44.07 4.97 11.59
C TRP A 6 -42.59 4.92 12.01
N LEU A 7 -42.21 5.58 13.12
CA LEU A 7 -40.82 5.57 13.61
C LEU A 7 -40.33 4.20 14.10
N VAL A 8 -41.23 3.30 14.51
CA VAL A 8 -40.86 1.99 15.07
C VAL A 8 -40.42 1.00 13.99
N ARG A 9 -40.80 1.20 12.71
CA ARG A 9 -40.39 0.31 11.61
C ARG A 9 -38.95 0.52 11.14
N GLY A 10 -38.27 1.59 11.56
CA GLY A 10 -36.85 1.82 11.26
C GLY A 10 -35.85 1.06 12.15
N VAL A 11 -36.31 0.38 13.21
CA VAL A 11 -35.42 -0.13 14.28
C VAL A 11 -35.42 -1.67 14.41
N VAL A 12 -36.36 -2.38 13.78
CA VAL A 12 -36.61 -3.82 14.06
C VAL A 12 -36.15 -4.78 12.97
N ILE A 13 -35.82 -4.32 11.75
CA ILE A 13 -35.24 -5.17 10.69
C ILE A 13 -33.71 -5.20 10.84
N ALA A 14 -33.29 -5.72 12.00
CA ALA A 14 -31.90 -5.69 12.47
C ALA A 14 -31.45 -7.01 13.13
N GLY A 15 -32.24 -8.08 12.99
CA GLY A 15 -32.10 -9.25 13.85
C GLY A 15 -32.70 -10.53 13.30
N LEU A 16 -32.43 -10.88 12.03
CA LEU A 16 -32.47 -12.26 11.52
C LEU A 16 -31.93 -12.35 10.09
N VAL A 17 -30.66 -12.75 9.96
CA VAL A 17 -30.12 -13.83 9.10
C VAL A 17 -28.60 -13.87 9.32
N GLY A 18 -28.06 -15.01 9.77
CA GLY A 18 -26.67 -15.39 9.46
C GLY A 18 -25.50 -14.64 10.10
N GLY A 19 -25.40 -14.60 11.45
CA GLY A 19 -24.08 -14.83 12.07
C GLY A 19 -23.05 -13.70 12.18
N ALA A 20 -23.43 -12.42 12.26
CA ALA A 20 -22.64 -11.41 12.99
C ALA A 20 -23.51 -10.21 13.39
N ALA A 21 -23.52 -9.84 14.67
CA ALA A 21 -24.23 -8.65 15.15
C ALA A 21 -23.46 -7.37 14.78
N VAL A 22 -23.78 -6.78 13.61
CA VAL A 22 -23.25 -5.48 13.15
C VAL A 22 -24.36 -4.43 13.09
N LEU A 23 -25.26 -4.45 14.07
CA LEU A 23 -26.28 -3.41 14.25
C LEU A 23 -26.17 -2.83 15.66
N VAL A 24 -26.09 -1.50 15.70
CA VAL A 24 -25.88 -0.66 16.89
C VAL A 24 -24.48 -0.79 17.54
N ALA A 25 -23.44 -0.33 16.84
CA ALA A 25 -22.15 -0.03 17.46
C ALA A 25 -21.52 1.26 16.87
N GLY A 26 -21.45 2.32 17.68
CA GLY A 26 -20.86 3.61 17.29
C GLY A 26 -19.34 3.58 17.06
N PRO A 27 -18.74 4.73 16.67
CA PRO A 27 -17.41 4.81 16.03
C PRO A 27 -16.22 4.29 16.86
N GLY A 28 -16.39 4.02 18.15
CA GLY A 28 -15.34 3.46 19.00
C GLY A 28 -15.00 1.98 18.75
N ARG A 29 -15.95 1.15 18.30
CA ARG A 29 -15.74 -0.32 18.23
C ARG A 29 -15.14 -0.84 16.91
N MET A 30 -15.31 -0.12 15.80
CA MET A 30 -14.63 -0.43 14.54
C MET A 30 -13.10 -0.44 14.70
N ARG A 31 -12.52 0.52 15.44
CA ARG A 31 -11.08 0.55 15.75
C ARG A 31 -10.62 -0.64 16.59
N MET A 32 -11.46 -1.14 17.49
CA MET A 32 -11.11 -2.29 18.35
C MET A 32 -11.04 -3.59 17.53
N LEU A 33 -11.97 -3.79 16.58
CA LEU A 33 -11.92 -4.93 15.65
C LEU A 33 -10.79 -4.81 14.62
N MET A 34 -10.46 -3.61 14.15
CA MET A 34 -9.37 -3.37 13.18
C MET A 34 -7.99 -3.73 13.76
N ASN A 35 -7.76 -3.41 15.04
CA ASN A 35 -6.52 -3.79 15.74
C ASN A 35 -6.47 -5.31 16.00
N GLN A 36 -7.61 -5.93 16.34
CA GLN A 36 -7.70 -7.36 16.59
C GLN A 36 -7.28 -8.21 15.36
N THR A 37 -7.47 -7.70 14.13
CA THR A 37 -6.90 -8.31 12.92
C THR A 37 -5.37 -8.22 12.85
N ARG A 38 -4.73 -7.12 13.27
CA ARG A 38 -3.26 -7.00 13.30
C ARG A 38 -2.64 -7.87 14.39
N ASP A 39 -3.23 -7.89 15.58
CA ASP A 39 -2.76 -8.72 16.69
C ASP A 39 -2.94 -10.22 16.38
N GLY A 40 -4.06 -10.59 15.73
CA GLY A 40 -4.28 -11.94 15.23
C GLY A 40 -3.29 -12.37 14.15
N ILE A 41 -2.89 -11.47 13.25
CA ILE A 41 -1.84 -11.73 12.25
C ILE A 41 -0.50 -12.01 12.95
N ASN A 42 -0.08 -11.16 13.89
CA ASN A 42 1.18 -11.35 14.61
C ASN A 42 1.20 -12.67 15.42
N HIS A 43 0.10 -13.03 16.08
CA HIS A 43 0.02 -14.26 16.87
C HIS A 43 -0.07 -15.53 15.99
N ALA A 44 -0.67 -15.44 14.80
CA ALA A 44 -0.68 -16.52 13.82
C ALA A 44 0.69 -16.73 13.14
N ILE A 45 1.43 -15.65 12.89
CA ILE A 45 2.82 -15.69 12.40
C ILE A 45 3.70 -16.42 13.43
N ASP A 46 3.65 -16.04 14.71
CA ASP A 46 4.51 -16.61 15.76
C ASP A 46 4.28 -18.11 16.03
N SER A 47 3.05 -18.60 15.81
CA SER A 47 2.65 -19.97 16.18
C SER A 47 2.83 -21.03 15.09
N ASN A 48 2.98 -20.64 13.81
CA ASN A 48 3.02 -21.57 12.67
C ASN A 48 4.20 -21.36 11.71
N ILE A 49 5.32 -20.77 12.16
CA ILE A 49 6.56 -20.58 11.38
C ILE A 49 7.06 -21.89 10.72
N GLN A 50 6.69 -23.04 11.26
CA GLN A 50 7.16 -24.36 10.82
C GLN A 50 6.34 -25.02 9.69
N ASP A 51 5.16 -24.49 9.32
CA ASP A 51 4.37 -25.02 8.18
C ASP A 51 3.81 -23.90 7.28
N PRO A 52 4.45 -23.65 6.11
CA PRO A 52 4.00 -22.59 5.19
C PRO A 52 2.64 -22.90 4.52
N VAL A 53 2.19 -24.15 4.52
CA VAL A 53 0.90 -24.54 3.92
C VAL A 53 -0.27 -24.11 4.80
N LEU A 54 -0.13 -24.23 6.13
CA LEU A 54 -1.12 -23.75 7.09
C LEU A 54 -1.26 -22.22 7.04
N LEU A 55 -0.14 -21.50 6.96
CA LEU A 55 -0.12 -20.04 6.85
C LEU A 55 -0.83 -19.57 5.57
N ARG A 56 -0.62 -20.24 4.43
CA ARG A 56 -1.36 -19.99 3.18
C ARG A 56 -2.86 -20.22 3.30
N ALA A 57 -3.29 -21.25 4.02
CA ALA A 57 -4.71 -21.54 4.24
C ALA A 57 -5.40 -20.48 5.10
N GLN A 58 -4.76 -20.06 6.21
CA GLN A 58 -5.28 -19.01 7.10
C GLN A 58 -5.33 -17.63 6.41
N LEU A 59 -4.32 -17.31 5.59
CA LEU A 59 -4.33 -16.08 4.80
C LEU A 59 -5.46 -16.04 3.75
N ARG A 60 -5.80 -17.17 3.12
CA ARG A 60 -6.98 -17.27 2.23
C ARG A 60 -8.31 -17.14 3.00
N ASP A 61 -8.40 -17.67 4.21
CA ASP A 61 -9.57 -17.44 5.07
C ASP A 61 -9.72 -15.95 5.44
N LEU A 62 -8.62 -15.24 5.72
CA LEU A 62 -8.63 -13.79 5.89
C LEU A 62 -9.01 -13.03 4.62
N GLU A 63 -8.50 -13.43 3.45
CA GLU A 63 -8.89 -12.85 2.15
C GLU A 63 -10.40 -12.97 1.91
N SER A 64 -10.97 -14.15 2.22
CA SER A 64 -12.39 -14.44 2.00
C SER A 64 -13.34 -13.47 2.72
N LYS A 65 -12.88 -12.85 3.81
CA LYS A 65 -13.65 -11.91 4.64
C LYS A 65 -13.73 -10.51 4.03
N TYR A 66 -12.87 -10.14 3.08
CA TYR A 66 -12.93 -8.83 2.41
C TYR A 66 -14.10 -8.74 1.42
N ALA A 67 -14.35 -9.79 0.63
CA ALA A 67 -15.41 -9.80 -0.37
C ALA A 67 -16.82 -9.48 0.20
N PRO A 68 -17.32 -10.15 1.26
CA PRO A 68 -18.62 -9.82 1.85
C PRO A 68 -18.64 -8.45 2.55
N ARG A 69 -17.52 -7.98 3.11
CA ARG A 69 -17.42 -6.64 3.72
C ARG A 69 -17.56 -5.53 2.67
N ILE A 70 -16.84 -5.65 1.55
CA ILE A 70 -16.95 -4.72 0.41
C ILE A 70 -18.36 -4.76 -0.17
N ALA A 71 -18.97 -5.95 -0.30
CA ALA A 71 -20.35 -6.08 -0.76
C ALA A 71 -21.36 -5.40 0.19
N ALA A 72 -21.19 -5.54 1.51
CA ALA A 72 -22.03 -4.86 2.50
C ALA A 72 -21.91 -3.33 2.40
N VAL A 73 -20.69 -2.78 2.44
CA VAL A 73 -20.48 -1.32 2.34
C VAL A 73 -21.01 -0.75 1.00
N ARG A 74 -20.85 -1.49 -0.11
CA ARG A 74 -21.43 -1.10 -1.41
C ARG A 74 -22.96 -1.18 -1.42
N SER A 75 -23.56 -2.12 -0.70
CA SER A 75 -25.03 -2.21 -0.51
C SER A 75 -25.55 -1.03 0.30
N ASP A 76 -24.91 -0.70 1.42
CA ASP A 76 -25.25 0.44 2.27
C ASP A 76 -25.12 1.76 1.48
N LEU A 77 -24.05 1.91 0.69
CA LEU A 77 -23.84 3.06 -0.19
C LEU A 77 -24.95 3.19 -1.25
N ALA A 78 -25.40 2.08 -1.84
CA ALA A 78 -26.52 2.08 -2.78
C ALA A 78 -27.85 2.46 -2.10
N GLN A 79 -28.08 1.98 -0.87
CA GLN A 79 -29.27 2.33 -0.08
C GLN A 79 -29.30 3.82 0.28
N VAL A 80 -28.18 4.39 0.74
CA VAL A 80 -28.06 5.83 1.03
C VAL A 80 -28.28 6.66 -0.24
N ARG A 81 -27.77 6.22 -1.40
CA ARG A 81 -28.00 6.90 -2.69
C ARG A 81 -29.48 6.93 -3.09
N GLU A 82 -30.22 5.85 -2.90
CA GLU A 82 -31.66 5.84 -3.18
C GLU A 82 -32.42 6.76 -2.21
N GLN A 83 -32.05 6.78 -0.93
CA GLN A 83 -32.63 7.72 0.05
C GLN A 83 -32.36 9.19 -0.34
N VAL A 84 -31.13 9.53 -0.75
CA VAL A 84 -30.79 10.86 -1.28
C VAL A 84 -31.61 11.18 -2.54
N ALA A 85 -31.80 10.22 -3.45
CA ALA A 85 -32.62 10.41 -4.64
C ALA A 85 -34.12 10.56 -4.31
N GLN A 86 -34.63 9.88 -3.28
CA GLN A 86 -35.99 10.09 -2.77
C GLN A 86 -36.15 11.49 -2.16
N LEU A 87 -35.27 11.89 -1.24
CA LEU A 87 -35.35 13.21 -0.63
C LEU A 87 -35.24 14.36 -1.63
N LYS A 88 -34.39 14.25 -2.66
CA LYS A 88 -34.34 15.23 -3.77
C LYS A 88 -35.65 15.30 -4.56
N ARG A 89 -36.34 14.17 -4.78
CA ARG A 89 -37.68 14.16 -5.38
C ARG A 89 -38.71 14.85 -4.47
N GLU A 90 -38.67 14.58 -3.16
CA GLU A 90 -39.56 15.24 -2.19
C GLU A 90 -39.29 16.75 -2.07
N GLN A 91 -38.04 17.18 -2.08
CA GLN A 91 -37.64 18.60 -2.11
C GLN A 91 -38.23 19.32 -3.34
N ALA A 92 -38.10 18.72 -4.53
CA ALA A 92 -38.67 19.27 -5.77
C ALA A 92 -40.20 19.34 -5.74
N VAL A 93 -40.88 18.37 -5.09
CA VAL A 93 -42.33 18.44 -4.86
C VAL A 93 -42.68 19.57 -3.89
N CYS A 94 -41.93 19.75 -2.80
CA CYS A 94 -42.15 20.85 -1.86
C CYS A 94 -42.00 22.22 -2.53
N ALA A 95 -40.93 22.44 -3.28
CA ALA A 95 -40.72 23.66 -4.06
C ALA A 95 -41.88 23.90 -5.04
N ARG A 96 -42.31 22.87 -5.78
CA ARG A 96 -43.42 22.99 -6.74
C ARG A 96 -44.76 23.31 -6.08
N VAL A 97 -45.03 22.80 -4.87
CA VAL A 97 -46.23 23.14 -4.11
C VAL A 97 -46.18 24.60 -3.65
N VAL A 98 -45.02 25.09 -3.20
CA VAL A 98 -44.84 26.50 -2.82
C VAL A 98 -45.05 27.43 -4.02
N ASP A 99 -44.46 27.14 -5.18
CA ASP A 99 -44.66 27.93 -6.42
C ASP A 99 -46.14 28.07 -6.79
N LEU A 100 -46.87 26.95 -6.79
CA LEU A 100 -48.29 26.92 -7.15
C LEU A 100 -49.14 27.67 -6.11
N ALA A 101 -48.86 27.46 -4.82
CA ALA A 101 -49.56 28.13 -3.73
C ALA A 101 -49.31 29.66 -3.74
N GLN A 102 -48.07 30.11 -4.04
CA GLN A 102 -47.74 31.52 -4.19
C GLN A 102 -48.47 32.16 -5.39
N ALA A 103 -48.57 31.45 -6.52
CA ALA A 103 -49.34 31.90 -7.68
C ALA A 103 -50.85 32.03 -7.36
N ASP A 104 -51.45 31.00 -6.75
CA ASP A 104 -52.85 31.01 -6.31
C ASP A 104 -53.12 32.18 -5.34
N LEU A 105 -52.26 32.37 -4.34
CA LEU A 105 -52.31 33.47 -3.38
C LEU A 105 -52.21 34.85 -4.06
N GLY A 106 -51.36 34.99 -5.08
CA GLY A 106 -51.28 36.20 -5.89
C GLY A 106 -52.61 36.51 -6.59
N THR A 107 -53.25 35.50 -7.20
CA THR A 107 -54.57 35.69 -7.83
C THR A 107 -55.67 36.00 -6.83
N LEU A 108 -55.68 35.33 -5.67
CA LEU A 108 -56.63 35.57 -4.57
C LEU A 108 -56.54 37.01 -4.05
N ARG A 109 -55.33 37.48 -3.70
CA ARG A 109 -55.10 38.86 -3.26
C ARG A 109 -55.55 39.88 -4.33
N GLY A 110 -55.23 39.62 -5.60
CA GLY A 110 -55.65 40.47 -6.72
C GLY A 110 -57.16 40.47 -7.01
N MET A 111 -57.92 39.45 -6.58
CA MET A 111 -59.38 39.47 -6.63
C MET A 111 -60.01 40.11 -5.40
N ILE A 112 -59.44 39.90 -4.21
CA ILE A 112 -59.90 40.52 -2.95
C ILE A 112 -59.80 42.05 -3.07
N ALA A 113 -58.66 42.59 -3.52
CA ALA A 113 -58.48 44.03 -3.72
C ALA A 113 -59.48 44.64 -4.74
N ARG A 114 -59.89 43.87 -5.77
CA ARG A 114 -60.93 44.29 -6.73
C ARG A 114 -62.33 44.22 -6.13
N ALA A 115 -62.62 43.23 -5.29
CA ALA A 115 -63.90 43.13 -4.60
C ALA A 115 -64.05 44.25 -3.54
N GLU A 116 -62.96 44.61 -2.85
CA GLU A 116 -62.92 45.70 -1.90
C GLU A 116 -63.11 47.07 -2.57
N SER A 117 -62.49 47.31 -3.73
CA SER A 117 -62.68 48.58 -4.45
C SER A 117 -64.11 48.74 -4.99
N VAL A 118 -64.72 47.68 -5.53
CA VAL A 118 -66.14 47.67 -5.91
C VAL A 118 -67.03 47.92 -4.69
N ARG A 119 -66.80 47.23 -3.58
CA ARG A 119 -67.54 47.43 -2.32
C ARG A 119 -67.40 48.85 -1.77
N ALA A 120 -66.25 49.50 -1.93
CA ALA A 120 -66.03 50.88 -1.50
C ALA A 120 -66.80 51.89 -2.39
N VAL A 121 -66.86 51.64 -3.71
CA VAL A 121 -67.64 52.47 -4.65
C VAL A 121 -69.14 52.31 -4.42
N GLU A 122 -69.64 51.08 -4.30
CA GLU A 122 -71.07 50.81 -4.07
C GLU A 122 -71.52 51.19 -2.65
N GLY A 123 -70.67 50.96 -1.65
CA GLY A 123 -70.93 51.36 -0.26
C GLY A 123 -70.99 52.87 -0.05
N GLY A 124 -70.41 53.67 -0.95
CA GLY A 124 -70.55 55.12 -0.97
C GLY A 124 -71.87 55.64 -1.55
N VAL A 125 -72.70 54.79 -2.15
CA VAL A 125 -73.93 55.18 -2.88
C VAL A 125 -75.21 55.06 -2.02
N THR A 126 -75.12 54.51 -0.82
CA THR A 126 -76.20 54.50 0.18
C THR A 126 -75.71 55.21 1.46
N THR A 127 -76.22 56.38 1.85
CA THR A 127 -77.65 56.67 2.05
C THR A 127 -78.07 58.11 1.69
N VAL A 128 -78.70 58.33 0.54
CA VAL A 128 -79.72 59.40 0.36
C VAL A 128 -80.89 58.84 -0.48
N SER A 129 -81.72 58.00 0.13
CA SER A 129 -83.02 57.63 -0.44
C SER A 129 -84.05 58.64 0.04
N LEU A 130 -84.27 59.66 -0.78
CA LEU A 130 -85.41 60.59 -0.66
C LEU A 130 -86.56 60.02 -1.50
N GLY A 131 -87.58 59.46 -0.83
CA GLY A 131 -88.85 59.10 -1.47
C GLY A 131 -89.14 57.59 -1.56
N ASP A 132 -90.09 57.19 -0.72
CA ASP A 132 -91.05 56.10 -0.85
C ASP A 132 -90.61 54.64 -1.16
N ALA A 133 -91.03 53.73 -0.28
CA ALA A 133 -91.19 52.30 -0.49
C ALA A 133 -90.07 51.48 -1.19
N GLY A 134 -88.87 51.41 -0.61
CA GLY A 134 -87.89 50.38 -0.99
C GLY A 134 -86.68 50.27 -0.06
N PHE A 135 -86.57 49.16 0.69
CA PHE A 135 -85.34 48.84 1.42
C PHE A 135 -84.25 48.44 0.43
N ALA A 136 -83.32 49.35 0.12
CA ALA A 136 -82.15 49.05 -0.68
C ALA A 136 -81.25 48.05 0.07
N THR A 137 -81.31 46.77 -0.29
CA THR A 137 -80.39 45.74 0.22
C THR A 137 -78.98 46.03 -0.29
N PRO A 138 -77.94 45.99 0.57
CA PRO A 138 -76.57 46.25 0.15
C PRO A 138 -76.10 45.20 -0.89
N ALA A 139 -75.35 45.66 -1.89
CA ALA A 139 -74.81 44.80 -2.93
C ALA A 139 -73.83 43.77 -2.34
N VAL A 140 -74.07 42.48 -2.60
CA VAL A 140 -73.24 41.38 -2.11
C VAL A 140 -72.18 41.02 -3.15
N VAL A 141 -71.02 41.64 -3.05
CA VAL A 141 -69.86 41.35 -3.91
C VAL A 141 -69.38 39.91 -3.66
N ARG A 142 -69.25 39.11 -4.73
CA ARG A 142 -68.72 37.74 -4.71
C ARG A 142 -67.51 37.61 -5.63
N ILE A 143 -66.53 36.82 -5.21
CA ILE A 143 -65.31 36.51 -5.95
C ILE A 143 -65.48 35.11 -6.58
N ASN A 144 -65.17 34.94 -7.86
CA ASN A 144 -65.11 33.62 -8.50
C ASN A 144 -63.66 33.17 -8.59
N PHE A 145 -63.28 32.14 -7.83
CA PHE A 145 -61.94 31.54 -7.86
C PHE A 145 -62.03 30.05 -8.17
N ASN A 146 -61.38 29.62 -9.24
CA ASN A 146 -61.34 28.22 -9.68
C ASN A 146 -62.73 27.55 -9.73
N SER A 147 -63.69 28.24 -10.37
CA SER A 147 -65.12 27.89 -10.47
C SER A 147 -65.96 27.93 -9.18
N GLU A 148 -65.37 28.29 -8.04
CA GLU A 148 -66.08 28.48 -6.76
C GLU A 148 -66.42 29.96 -6.52
N SER A 149 -67.70 30.28 -6.28
CA SER A 149 -68.11 31.62 -5.87
C SER A 149 -68.00 31.79 -4.36
N LEU A 150 -67.02 32.59 -3.91
CA LEU A 150 -66.69 32.86 -2.51
C LEU A 150 -67.14 34.27 -2.11
N SER A 151 -67.51 34.46 -0.84
CA SER A 151 -67.58 35.80 -0.25
C SER A 151 -66.17 36.36 -0.01
N VAL A 152 -66.05 37.68 0.22
CA VAL A 152 -64.76 38.32 0.55
C VAL A 152 -64.14 37.69 1.80
N ASP A 153 -64.93 37.46 2.85
CA ASP A 153 -64.46 36.82 4.08
C ASP A 153 -64.01 35.36 3.85
N GLN A 154 -64.72 34.61 3.00
CA GLN A 154 -64.31 33.26 2.62
C GLN A 154 -63.01 33.26 1.80
N ALA A 155 -62.81 34.25 0.92
CA ALA A 155 -61.59 34.42 0.15
C ALA A 155 -60.39 34.78 1.04
N LEU A 156 -60.57 35.66 2.03
CA LEU A 156 -59.56 35.97 3.05
C LEU A 156 -59.17 34.73 3.87
N ASN A 157 -60.16 33.96 4.34
CA ASN A 157 -59.92 32.69 5.03
C ASN A 157 -59.22 31.67 4.12
N LYS A 158 -59.51 31.63 2.82
CA LYS A 158 -58.84 30.76 1.85
C LYS A 158 -57.40 31.19 1.63
N ALA A 159 -57.13 32.49 1.53
CA ALA A 159 -55.76 33.04 1.43
C ALA A 159 -54.92 32.67 2.66
N GLY A 160 -55.43 32.86 3.88
CA GLY A 160 -54.72 32.47 5.11
C GLY A 160 -54.41 30.97 5.21
N ARG A 161 -55.29 30.10 4.68
CA ARG A 161 -54.99 28.66 4.55
C ARG A 161 -53.86 28.38 3.55
N VAL A 162 -53.80 29.11 2.43
CA VAL A 162 -52.72 28.98 1.43
C VAL A 162 -51.39 29.46 2.03
N GLU A 163 -51.38 30.54 2.80
CA GLU A 163 -50.21 31.00 3.56
C GLU A 163 -49.71 29.95 4.56
N GLN A 164 -50.63 29.31 5.29
CA GLN A 164 -50.29 28.20 6.18
C GLN A 164 -49.69 27.00 5.43
N VAL A 165 -50.22 26.67 4.24
CA VAL A 165 -49.67 25.60 3.38
C VAL A 165 -48.25 25.97 2.94
N ILE A 166 -48.02 27.19 2.44
CA ILE A 166 -46.68 27.67 2.04
C ILE A 166 -45.69 27.50 3.19
N GLY A 167 -45.97 28.06 4.38
CA GLY A 167 -45.07 27.96 5.52
C GLY A 167 -44.80 26.52 5.96
N SER A 168 -45.78 25.62 5.86
CA SER A 168 -45.56 24.20 6.20
C SER A 168 -44.66 23.46 5.20
N TYR A 169 -44.75 23.78 3.91
CA TYR A 169 -43.89 23.18 2.88
C TYR A 169 -42.49 23.83 2.84
N GLU A 170 -42.37 25.12 3.13
CA GLU A 170 -41.08 25.79 3.33
C GLU A 170 -40.35 25.18 4.54
N GLN A 171 -41.03 25.02 5.68
CA GLN A 171 -40.46 24.35 6.85
C GLN A 171 -39.98 22.93 6.53
N ARG A 172 -40.82 22.13 5.85
CA ARG A 172 -40.45 20.77 5.40
C ARG A 172 -39.27 20.78 4.42
N SER A 173 -39.16 21.77 3.54
CA SER A 173 -37.99 21.91 2.67
C SER A 173 -36.71 22.08 3.50
N THR A 174 -36.71 22.94 4.52
CA THR A 174 -35.53 23.10 5.38
C THR A 174 -35.17 21.85 6.18
N GLU A 175 -36.14 20.98 6.46
CA GLU A 175 -35.92 19.68 7.11
C GLU A 175 -35.25 18.70 6.13
N ILE A 176 -35.80 18.58 4.92
CA ILE A 176 -35.21 17.79 3.84
C ILE A 176 -33.77 18.26 3.51
N ASP A 177 -33.50 19.57 3.53
CA ASP A 177 -32.16 20.12 3.30
C ASP A 177 -31.15 19.67 4.39
N ARG A 178 -31.57 19.59 5.66
CA ARG A 178 -30.74 19.08 6.77
C ARG A 178 -30.47 17.58 6.60
N ASP A 179 -31.50 16.80 6.27
CA ASP A 179 -31.38 15.36 6.08
C ASP A 179 -30.51 15.02 4.86
N LEU A 180 -30.64 15.78 3.76
CA LEU A 180 -29.76 15.68 2.59
C LEU A 180 -28.29 15.99 2.95
N ALA A 181 -28.02 17.01 3.76
CA ALA A 181 -26.66 17.31 4.23
C ALA A 181 -26.07 16.17 5.08
N VAL A 182 -26.88 15.52 5.93
CA VAL A 182 -26.45 14.36 6.73
C VAL A 182 -26.19 13.14 5.83
N LEU A 183 -27.12 12.80 4.93
CA LEU A 183 -27.00 11.62 4.07
C LEU A 183 -25.88 11.75 3.04
N THR A 184 -25.65 12.93 2.46
CA THR A 184 -24.51 13.16 1.54
C THR A 184 -23.16 13.05 2.26
N GLN A 185 -23.06 13.46 3.53
CA GLN A 185 -21.88 13.21 4.34
C GLN A 185 -21.69 11.72 4.66
N GLN A 186 -22.77 10.97 4.89
CA GLN A 186 -22.71 9.52 5.07
C GLN A 186 -22.30 8.80 3.77
N GLU A 187 -22.83 9.21 2.62
CA GLU A 187 -22.47 8.69 1.29
C GLU A 187 -20.97 8.84 1.05
N SER A 188 -20.41 10.04 1.28
CA SER A 188 -18.98 10.31 1.11
C SER A 188 -18.11 9.41 1.99
N ARG A 189 -18.49 9.20 3.27
CA ARG A 189 -17.75 8.32 4.19
C ARG A 189 -17.83 6.85 3.80
N LEU A 190 -18.98 6.38 3.31
CA LEU A 190 -19.15 5.02 2.82
C LEU A 190 -18.39 4.77 1.51
N ALA A 191 -18.34 5.77 0.63
CA ALA A 191 -17.55 5.71 -0.60
C ALA A 191 -16.04 5.64 -0.30
N GLU A 192 -15.53 6.50 0.59
CA GLU A 192 -14.14 6.49 1.06
C GLU A 192 -13.79 5.15 1.74
N LEU A 193 -14.69 4.60 2.56
CA LEU A 193 -14.52 3.30 3.20
C LEU A 193 -14.48 2.15 2.17
N ALA A 194 -15.33 2.19 1.13
CA ALA A 194 -15.34 1.19 0.07
C ALA A 194 -14.03 1.22 -0.73
N GLU A 195 -13.60 2.40 -1.18
CA GLU A 195 -12.33 2.60 -1.90
C GLU A 195 -11.15 2.10 -1.07
N ARG A 196 -11.11 2.45 0.23
CA ARG A 196 -10.08 1.98 1.16
C ARG A 196 -10.06 0.46 1.32
N LEU A 197 -11.23 -0.18 1.49
CA LEU A 197 -11.30 -1.65 1.62
C LEU A 197 -10.91 -2.37 0.33
N GLU A 198 -11.17 -1.75 -0.82
CA GLU A 198 -10.76 -2.27 -2.13
C GLU A 198 -9.25 -2.14 -2.35
N ALA A 199 -8.65 -1.01 -1.95
CA ALA A 199 -7.20 -0.82 -1.94
C ALA A 199 -6.50 -1.78 -0.95
N GLU A 200 -6.97 -1.88 0.29
CA GLU A 200 -6.44 -2.81 1.31
C GLU A 200 -6.53 -4.27 0.82
N ARG A 201 -7.63 -4.66 0.13
CA ARG A 201 -7.75 -5.98 -0.49
C ARG A 201 -6.74 -6.19 -1.62
N ALA A 202 -6.57 -5.22 -2.52
CA ALA A 202 -5.64 -5.33 -3.63
C ALA A 202 -4.19 -5.43 -3.16
N GLU A 203 -3.82 -4.64 -2.14
CA GLU A 203 -2.51 -4.73 -1.48
C GLU A 203 -2.31 -6.11 -0.83
N PHE A 204 -3.30 -6.58 -0.07
CA PHE A 204 -3.25 -7.92 0.56
C PHE A 204 -3.09 -9.02 -0.48
N GLN A 205 -3.83 -8.98 -1.60
CA GLN A 205 -3.71 -9.95 -2.70
C GLN A 205 -2.32 -9.93 -3.34
N ALA A 206 -1.70 -8.76 -3.52
CA ALA A 206 -0.32 -8.66 -4.01
C ALA A 206 0.68 -9.26 -3.02
N GLN A 207 0.52 -9.01 -1.71
CA GLN A 207 1.31 -9.62 -0.65
C GLN A 207 1.14 -11.15 -0.61
N LEU A 208 -0.08 -11.66 -0.77
CA LEU A 208 -0.34 -13.11 -0.87
C LEU A 208 0.40 -13.74 -2.04
N TRP A 209 0.39 -13.09 -3.21
CA TRP A 209 1.09 -13.60 -4.39
C TRP A 209 2.62 -13.62 -4.20
N GLN A 210 3.17 -12.59 -3.55
CA GLN A 210 4.59 -12.56 -3.18
C GLN A 210 4.95 -13.67 -2.18
N LEU A 211 4.15 -13.87 -1.13
CA LEU A 211 4.35 -14.93 -0.14
C LEU A 211 4.27 -16.32 -0.79
N ASP A 212 3.34 -16.53 -1.72
CA ASP A 212 3.20 -17.79 -2.47
C ASP A 212 4.49 -18.12 -3.24
N HIS A 213 5.05 -17.12 -3.94
CA HIS A 213 6.30 -17.28 -4.69
C HIS A 213 7.52 -17.51 -3.78
N GLN A 214 7.53 -16.93 -2.58
CA GLN A 214 8.55 -17.20 -1.56
C GLN A 214 8.45 -18.63 -1.01
N ILE A 215 7.23 -19.12 -0.73
CA ILE A 215 6.99 -20.50 -0.28
C ILE A 215 7.43 -21.51 -1.35
N ASP A 216 7.10 -21.29 -2.63
CA ASP A 216 7.55 -22.14 -3.74
C ASP A 216 9.09 -22.15 -3.87
N THR A 217 9.74 -21.01 -3.60
CA THR A 217 11.20 -20.89 -3.59
C THR A 217 11.82 -21.68 -2.43
N ILE A 218 11.24 -21.60 -1.22
CA ILE A 218 11.67 -22.39 -0.05
C ILE A 218 11.52 -23.88 -0.34
N ALA A 219 10.33 -24.33 -0.77
CA ALA A 219 10.07 -25.74 -1.10
C ALA A 219 10.95 -26.26 -2.26
N ARG A 220 11.46 -25.39 -3.14
CA ARG A 220 12.49 -25.74 -4.13
C ARG A 220 13.88 -25.87 -3.51
N ASN A 221 14.25 -24.99 -2.59
CA ASN A 221 15.52 -25.05 -1.87
C ASN A 221 15.59 -26.29 -0.98
N ASP A 222 14.53 -26.65 -0.26
CA ASP A 222 14.48 -27.85 0.59
C ASP A 222 14.73 -29.13 -0.22
N ARG A 223 14.08 -29.27 -1.39
CA ARG A 223 14.34 -30.37 -2.33
C ARG A 223 15.77 -30.38 -2.88
N MET A 224 16.40 -29.21 -3.00
CA MET A 224 17.81 -29.13 -3.39
C MET A 224 18.73 -29.55 -2.24
N ILE A 225 18.42 -29.15 -1.01
CA ILE A 225 19.14 -29.57 0.20
C ILE A 225 19.04 -31.09 0.37
N GLU A 226 17.84 -31.68 0.29
CA GLU A 226 17.63 -33.13 0.35
C GLU A 226 18.42 -33.86 -0.74
N LEU A 227 18.41 -33.35 -1.98
CA LEU A 227 19.20 -33.91 -3.08
C LEU A 227 20.71 -33.83 -2.81
N MET A 228 21.19 -32.73 -2.21
CA MET A 228 22.60 -32.54 -1.88
C MET A 228 23.03 -33.39 -0.68
N GLU A 229 22.19 -33.54 0.35
CA GLU A 229 22.43 -34.49 1.43
C GLU A 229 22.48 -35.93 0.92
N LYS A 230 21.54 -36.32 0.05
CA LYS A 230 21.53 -37.65 -0.56
C LYS A 230 22.78 -37.88 -1.42
N ARG A 231 23.24 -36.86 -2.15
CA ARG A 231 24.51 -36.90 -2.89
C ARG A 231 25.71 -36.99 -1.95
N GLN A 232 25.75 -36.22 -0.86
CA GLN A 232 26.83 -36.27 0.12
C GLN A 232 26.91 -37.64 0.77
N ARG A 233 25.79 -38.21 1.24
CA ARG A 233 25.76 -39.59 1.76
C ARG A 233 26.24 -40.62 0.74
N THR A 234 25.82 -40.50 -0.53
CA THR A 234 26.28 -41.36 -1.62
C THR A 234 27.79 -41.22 -1.87
N ILE A 235 28.32 -39.99 -1.81
CA ILE A 235 29.76 -39.70 -1.91
C ILE A 235 30.50 -40.28 -0.70
N ASP A 236 29.99 -40.11 0.51
CA ASP A 236 30.60 -40.59 1.76
C ASP A 236 30.66 -42.12 1.79
N ASP A 237 29.58 -42.80 1.38
CA ASP A 237 29.52 -44.25 1.25
C ASP A 237 30.53 -44.74 0.20
N HIS A 238 30.54 -44.17 -1.01
CA HIS A 238 31.55 -44.51 -2.01
C HIS A 238 32.97 -44.12 -1.60
N SER A 239 33.17 -43.09 -0.75
CA SER A 239 34.48 -42.73 -0.20
C SER A 239 34.99 -43.78 0.79
N ARG A 240 34.09 -44.37 1.60
CA ARG A 240 34.41 -45.50 2.49
C ARG A 240 34.83 -46.74 1.72
N TYR A 241 34.19 -47.03 0.58
CA TYR A 241 34.63 -48.12 -0.30
C TYR A 241 35.89 -47.77 -1.11
N SER A 242 36.11 -46.49 -1.44
CA SER A 242 37.35 -45.97 -2.06
C SER A 242 38.56 -46.01 -1.10
N ALA A 243 38.35 -45.96 0.21
CA ALA A 243 39.41 -46.11 1.22
C ALA A 243 40.10 -47.50 1.22
N GLY A 244 39.58 -48.47 0.46
CA GLY A 244 40.23 -49.75 0.14
C GLY A 244 40.80 -49.84 -1.27
N SER A 245 40.88 -48.73 -2.03
CA SER A 245 41.40 -48.72 -3.40
C SER A 245 42.84 -49.23 -3.47
N LEU A 246 43.10 -50.13 -4.42
CA LEU A 246 44.43 -50.70 -4.70
C LEU A 246 45.49 -49.60 -4.91
N ASP A 247 45.09 -48.43 -5.42
CA ASP A 247 45.99 -47.31 -5.66
C ASP A 247 46.44 -46.62 -4.35
N HIS A 248 45.60 -46.63 -3.31
CA HIS A 248 46.00 -46.14 -1.98
C HIS A 248 46.98 -47.10 -1.29
N VAL A 249 46.82 -48.41 -1.53
CA VAL A 249 47.77 -49.45 -1.12
C VAL A 249 49.08 -49.34 -1.91
N ARG A 250 49.00 -49.14 -3.24
CA ARG A 250 50.14 -48.90 -4.13
C ARG A 250 50.91 -47.63 -3.75
N GLY A 251 50.20 -46.57 -3.40
CA GLY A 251 50.76 -45.34 -2.83
C GLY A 251 51.59 -45.65 -1.59
N ARG A 252 51.02 -46.35 -0.59
CA ARG A 252 51.78 -46.77 0.60
C ARG A 252 52.94 -47.71 0.31
N ILE A 253 52.82 -48.63 -0.66
CA ILE A 253 53.93 -49.48 -1.10
C ILE A 253 55.04 -48.64 -1.72
N SER A 254 54.70 -47.65 -2.57
CA SER A 254 55.69 -46.73 -3.15
C SER A 254 56.34 -45.82 -2.10
N GLU A 255 55.61 -45.40 -1.07
CA GLU A 255 56.13 -44.62 0.06
C GLU A 255 57.07 -45.48 0.93
N ILE A 256 56.73 -46.75 1.18
CA ILE A 256 57.60 -47.71 1.87
C ILE A 256 58.86 -47.96 1.04
N HIS A 257 58.74 -48.15 -0.28
CA HIS A 257 59.89 -48.30 -1.18
C HIS A 257 60.77 -47.05 -1.18
N ALA A 258 60.20 -45.84 -1.34
CA ALA A 258 60.97 -44.60 -1.31
C ALA A 258 61.68 -44.39 0.05
N ARG A 259 61.04 -44.78 1.15
CA ARG A 259 61.62 -44.73 2.50
C ARG A 259 62.70 -45.80 2.71
N GLN A 260 62.59 -46.97 2.09
CA GLN A 260 63.62 -48.00 2.08
C GLN A 260 64.80 -47.59 1.20
N GLU A 261 64.54 -47.07 0.01
CA GLU A 261 65.55 -46.55 -0.94
C GLU A 261 66.33 -45.40 -0.32
N ALA A 262 65.67 -44.41 0.30
CA ALA A 262 66.35 -43.34 1.04
C ALA A 262 67.19 -43.88 2.23
N ARG A 263 66.84 -45.03 2.80
CA ARG A 263 67.61 -45.69 3.87
C ARG A 263 68.81 -46.46 3.32
N LEU A 264 68.67 -47.10 2.16
CA LEU A 264 69.76 -47.76 1.43
C LEU A 264 70.73 -46.75 0.83
N GLU A 265 70.23 -45.64 0.27
CA GLU A 265 71.03 -44.52 -0.21
C GLU A 265 71.75 -43.81 0.95
N GLY A 266 71.09 -43.67 2.11
CA GLY A 266 71.73 -43.21 3.34
C GLY A 266 72.87 -44.13 3.81
N LEU A 267 72.69 -45.45 3.75
CA LEU A 267 73.73 -46.44 4.07
C LEU A 267 74.87 -46.45 3.02
N GLY A 268 74.55 -46.31 1.73
CA GLY A 268 75.52 -46.29 0.63
C GLY A 268 76.36 -45.00 0.60
N LYS A 269 75.75 -43.83 0.84
CA LYS A 269 76.47 -42.54 0.92
C LYS A 269 77.35 -42.44 2.17
N ALA A 270 76.91 -43.02 3.29
CA ALA A 270 77.70 -43.06 4.53
C ALA A 270 79.08 -43.74 4.35
N GLN A 271 79.20 -44.70 3.44
CA GLN A 271 80.46 -45.42 3.18
C GLN A 271 81.38 -44.72 2.15
N ALA A 272 80.88 -43.71 1.42
CA ALA A 272 81.66 -42.98 0.40
C ALA A 272 82.19 -41.61 0.88
N GLN A 273 81.47 -40.91 1.76
CA GLN A 273 81.87 -39.56 2.20
C GLN A 273 83.07 -39.52 3.16
N THR A 274 83.30 -40.56 3.97
CA THR A 274 84.30 -40.51 5.06
C THR A 274 85.76 -40.56 4.61
N THR A 275 86.06 -41.04 3.40
CA THR A 275 87.44 -41.39 2.99
C THR A 275 88.19 -40.26 2.29
N TYR A 276 87.49 -39.32 1.65
CA TYR A 276 88.11 -38.22 0.90
C TYR A 276 88.20 -36.92 1.71
N GLU A 277 87.20 -36.60 2.54
CA GLU A 277 87.26 -35.43 3.44
C GLU A 277 88.43 -35.51 4.43
N SER A 278 88.70 -36.69 5.00
CA SER A 278 89.82 -36.89 5.93
C SER A 278 91.20 -36.72 5.27
N LYS A 279 91.36 -37.05 3.98
CA LYS A 279 92.61 -36.79 3.25
C LYS A 279 92.79 -35.31 2.93
N ALA A 280 91.76 -34.65 2.40
CA ALA A 280 91.83 -33.24 2.04
C ALA A 280 92.11 -32.33 3.25
N ARG A 281 91.57 -32.67 4.43
CA ARG A 281 91.78 -31.88 5.66
C ARG A 281 93.23 -31.91 6.16
N ILE A 282 93.95 -33.01 5.96
CA ILE A 282 95.35 -33.17 6.38
C ILE A 282 96.30 -32.34 5.47
N GLU A 283 96.06 -32.30 4.16
CA GLU A 283 96.85 -31.45 3.24
C GLU A 283 96.61 -29.95 3.46
N VAL A 284 95.39 -29.54 3.79
CA VAL A 284 95.05 -28.13 4.06
C VAL A 284 95.64 -27.63 5.38
N ASP A 285 95.71 -28.46 6.43
CA ASP A 285 96.36 -28.09 7.70
C ASP A 285 97.90 -28.14 7.63
N ALA A 286 98.47 -29.03 6.81
CA ALA A 286 99.91 -29.07 6.56
C ALA A 286 100.41 -27.85 5.75
N SER A 287 99.62 -27.36 4.80
CA SER A 287 99.97 -26.23 3.93
C SER A 287 99.74 -24.84 4.56
N LYS A 288 98.89 -24.72 5.58
CA LYS A 288 98.57 -23.42 6.23
C LYS A 288 99.50 -22.99 7.37
N ARG A 289 100.44 -23.83 7.83
CA ARG A 289 101.35 -23.48 8.95
C ARG A 289 102.73 -22.94 8.55
N SER A 290 103.05 -22.83 7.25
CA SER A 290 104.41 -22.46 6.79
C SER A 290 104.54 -21.11 6.07
N LYS A 291 103.50 -20.26 6.05
CA LYS A 291 103.48 -19.05 5.19
C LYS A 291 103.03 -17.71 5.81
N ASP A 292 102.99 -17.57 7.14
CA ASP A 292 102.75 -16.27 7.81
C ASP A 292 103.95 -15.79 8.64
N ARG A 293 104.93 -15.14 7.98
CA ARG A 293 105.91 -14.23 8.59
C ARG A 293 106.49 -13.28 7.51
N ALA A 294 106.62 -11.98 7.86
CA ALA A 294 106.87 -10.80 6.98
C ALA A 294 105.60 -10.32 6.20
N ALA A 295 105.02 -9.11 6.35
CA ALA A 295 105.51 -7.69 6.24
C ALA A 295 105.62 -7.21 4.77
N GLU A 296 105.13 -6.04 4.31
CA GLU A 296 104.39 -4.87 4.89
C GLU A 296 103.51 -4.22 3.77
N GLY A 297 102.73 -3.12 3.88
CA GLY A 297 102.40 -2.17 4.96
C GLY A 297 101.82 -0.83 4.40
N LYS A 298 101.02 -0.07 5.20
CA LYS A 298 100.42 1.29 4.91
C LYS A 298 99.36 1.38 3.77
N THR A 299 98.39 2.31 3.68
CA THR A 299 97.71 3.25 4.61
C THR A 299 96.38 3.77 4.02
N LEU A 300 95.38 4.04 4.89
CA LEU A 300 94.32 5.08 4.80
C LEU A 300 93.14 5.00 3.79
N ARG A 301 92.03 5.57 4.25
CA ARG A 301 90.66 5.76 3.66
C ARG A 301 90.60 7.08 2.83
N PRO A 302 89.49 7.54 2.19
CA PRO A 302 88.07 7.15 2.34
C PRO A 302 87.24 7.05 1.03
N ARG A 303 85.95 7.42 1.10
CA ARG A 303 84.80 7.09 0.22
C ARG A 303 84.08 8.41 -0.17
N VAL A 304 83.07 8.35 -1.06
CA VAL A 304 81.86 9.24 -1.17
C VAL A 304 81.83 10.36 -2.27
N ILE A 305 80.84 10.26 -3.21
CA ILE A 305 80.04 11.33 -3.90
C ILE A 305 80.70 12.18 -5.04
N GLU A 306 80.04 12.68 -6.10
CA GLU A 306 78.74 12.44 -6.82
C GLU A 306 78.73 13.19 -8.19
N ILE A 307 77.75 12.86 -9.06
CA ILE A 307 77.03 13.71 -10.06
C ILE A 307 77.81 14.72 -10.95
N GLY A 308 77.60 14.64 -12.27
CA GLY A 308 77.65 15.82 -13.17
C GLY A 308 78.26 15.55 -14.55
N PRO A 309 77.68 16.03 -15.68
CA PRO A 309 78.09 15.65 -17.03
C PRO A 309 79.09 16.61 -17.70
N GLY A 310 79.96 16.09 -18.57
CA GLY A 310 80.76 16.91 -19.50
C GLY A 310 81.94 16.18 -20.17
N ASP A 311 81.86 16.09 -21.50
CA ASP A 311 82.94 16.06 -22.51
C ASP A 311 84.11 15.04 -22.46
N MET A 312 84.08 14.14 -23.47
CA MET A 312 85.18 13.66 -24.33
C MET A 312 86.34 12.86 -23.66
N ILE A 313 87.04 11.90 -24.30
CA ILE A 313 87.49 11.77 -25.70
C ILE A 313 87.44 10.28 -26.18
N VAL A 314 87.40 10.09 -27.50
CA VAL A 314 87.36 8.83 -28.30
C VAL A 314 88.73 8.08 -28.30
N PRO A 315 88.89 6.85 -28.84
CA PRO A 315 89.04 6.66 -30.31
C PRO A 315 88.33 5.42 -30.94
N GLU A 316 88.02 5.58 -32.24
CA GLU A 316 88.11 4.59 -33.36
C GLU A 316 87.39 3.22 -33.33
N ALA A 317 86.88 2.66 -34.44
CA ALA A 317 86.93 3.03 -35.88
C ALA A 317 85.73 2.47 -36.68
N THR A 318 85.74 2.73 -38.00
CA THR A 318 84.97 2.13 -39.12
C THR A 318 83.59 2.73 -39.50
N ASP A 319 83.63 3.45 -40.65
CA ASP A 319 82.72 3.48 -41.82
C ASP A 319 81.28 2.88 -41.71
N GLU A 320 80.25 3.44 -42.35
CA GLU A 320 80.21 3.73 -43.81
C GLU A 320 79.17 4.80 -44.23
N LYS A 321 79.19 5.20 -45.51
CA LYS A 321 78.45 6.35 -46.10
C LYS A 321 77.05 5.99 -46.61
N THR A 322 76.12 6.94 -46.57
CA THR A 322 75.40 7.54 -47.75
C THR A 322 74.37 8.60 -47.29
N LYS A 323 74.42 9.85 -47.79
CA LYS A 323 73.57 10.43 -48.89
C LYS A 323 72.05 10.24 -48.70
N SER A 324 71.16 11.19 -49.05
CA SER A 324 71.24 12.62 -49.45
C SER A 324 69.79 13.09 -49.77
N VAL A 325 69.52 14.41 -49.83
CA VAL A 325 68.28 15.04 -50.39
C VAL A 325 67.02 14.81 -49.51
N ALA A 326 66.37 15.78 -48.86
CA ALA A 326 66.06 17.20 -49.12
C ALA A 326 64.96 17.44 -50.18
N SER A 327 63.71 17.61 -49.76
CA SER A 327 62.66 18.27 -50.56
C SER A 327 61.74 19.08 -49.65
N ARG A 328 61.23 20.18 -50.21
CA ARG A 328 60.35 21.16 -49.58
C ARG A 328 58.90 20.68 -49.52
#